data_AF-A0A0Q5QMH0-F1
#
_entry.id   AF-A0A0Q5QMH0-F1
#
_cell.length_a   1.000
_cell.length_b   1.000
_cell.length_c   1.000
_cell.angle_alpha   90.00
_cell.angle_beta   90.00
_cell.angle_gamma   90.00
#
_symmetry.space_group_name_H-M   'P 1'
#
loop_
_entity.id
_entity.type
_entity.pdbx_description
1 polymer ?
#
loop_
_entity_poly.entity_id
_entity_poly.type
_entity_poly.pdbx_seq_one_letter_code
_entity_poly.pdbx_strand_id
1 'polypeptide(L)'
;MASRPEIVDVLRAVEQPLAVDLGYGDRPDTAVEMFRRLRHVVADLALVGLEIDPARVVADHDGVRFARGGFELAGLRPHLVRAYNVLRQYDEDQVVGHWRRMQDSLAPGGLIVEGTCDEIGRRCAWILLDADGPRSLTLAWAPRHTDHPSAIAARLPKALIHHNLPGRPIHDLLTAADRCWDVAAPYAPYGPRVRWSHARRALAASGVPCEIPRRRLRDNTLTVPWSFVAPSR
;
A
#
# COMPACT_ATOMS: atom_id res chain seq x y z
N MET A 1 -3.57 -0.46 5.83
CA MET A 1 -4.62 -0.68 4.82
C MET A 1 -6.00 -0.87 5.44
N ALA A 2 -6.31 -1.99 6.11
CA ALA A 2 -7.67 -2.43 6.51
C ALA A 2 -8.53 -1.45 7.35
N SER A 3 -7.96 -0.37 7.84
CA SER A 3 -8.66 0.63 8.66
C SER A 3 -8.48 2.04 8.11
N ARG A 4 -8.11 2.18 6.83
CA ARG A 4 -8.17 3.44 6.07
C ARG A 4 -9.65 3.78 5.84
N PRO A 5 -10.11 5.01 6.15
CA PRO A 5 -11.51 5.40 5.98
C PRO A 5 -12.04 5.08 4.58
N GLU A 6 -11.34 5.54 3.53
CA GLU A 6 -11.74 5.31 2.13
C GLU A 6 -11.97 3.82 1.80
N ILE A 7 -11.13 2.92 2.30
CA ILE A 7 -11.28 1.47 2.08
C ILE A 7 -12.49 0.94 2.85
N VAL A 8 -12.65 1.37 4.10
CA VAL A 8 -13.77 0.94 4.94
C VAL A 8 -15.10 1.43 4.38
N ASP A 9 -15.14 2.67 3.88
CA ASP A 9 -16.33 3.29 3.31
C ASP A 9 -16.78 2.54 2.05
N VAL A 10 -15.86 2.24 1.13
CA VAL A 10 -16.13 1.44 -0.07
C VAL A 10 -16.68 0.05 0.28
N LEU A 11 -16.08 -0.62 1.26
CA LEU A 11 -16.52 -1.96 1.65
C LEU A 11 -17.86 -1.95 2.40
N ARG A 12 -18.16 -0.91 3.18
CA ARG A 12 -19.45 -0.78 3.90
C ARG A 12 -20.59 -0.27 3.04
N ALA A 13 -20.31 0.25 1.85
CA ALA A 13 -21.32 0.74 0.93
C ALA A 13 -22.17 -0.38 0.30
N VAL A 14 -21.77 -1.64 0.46
CA VAL A 14 -22.47 -2.81 -0.09
C VAL A 14 -22.68 -3.89 0.96
N GLU A 15 -23.72 -4.71 0.80
CA GLU A 15 -24.07 -5.75 1.77
C GLU A 15 -23.06 -6.90 1.81
N GLN A 16 -22.52 -7.30 0.64
CA GLN A 16 -21.58 -8.43 0.52
C GLN A 16 -20.32 -7.99 -0.26
N PRO A 17 -19.41 -7.24 0.38
CA PRO A 17 -18.22 -6.73 -0.29
C PRO A 17 -17.23 -7.88 -0.57
N LEU A 18 -16.71 -7.89 -1.79
CA LEU A 18 -15.67 -8.80 -2.22
C LEU A 18 -14.30 -8.11 -2.20
N ALA A 19 -13.33 -8.72 -1.52
CA ALA A 19 -11.92 -8.38 -1.61
C ALA A 19 -11.11 -9.47 -2.32
N VAL A 20 -10.03 -9.09 -2.99
CA VAL A 20 -9.07 -9.99 -3.63
C VAL A 20 -7.67 -9.72 -3.08
N ASP A 21 -6.96 -10.78 -2.70
CA ASP A 21 -5.51 -10.76 -2.51
C ASP A 21 -4.85 -11.38 -3.75
N LEU A 22 -4.26 -10.54 -4.61
CA LEU A 22 -3.66 -10.95 -5.87
C LEU A 22 -2.18 -11.32 -5.66
N GLY A 23 -1.81 -12.53 -6.08
CA GLY A 23 -0.45 -13.04 -6.01
C GLY A 23 0.00 -13.30 -4.58
N TYR A 24 -0.71 -14.17 -3.86
CA TYR A 24 -0.36 -14.50 -2.46
C TYR A 24 0.95 -15.31 -2.32
N GLY A 25 1.50 -15.83 -3.42
CA GLY A 25 2.81 -16.49 -3.44
C GLY A 25 2.76 -17.91 -2.86
N ASP A 26 3.89 -18.38 -2.28
CA ASP A 26 4.03 -19.76 -1.81
C ASP A 26 3.12 -20.12 -0.63
N ARG A 27 2.68 -19.12 0.13
CA ARG A 27 1.86 -19.33 1.33
C ARG A 27 0.70 -18.35 1.40
N PRO A 28 -0.53 -18.81 1.69
CA PRO A 28 -1.72 -17.97 1.69
C PRO A 28 -1.87 -17.11 2.97
N ASP A 29 -0.87 -17.11 3.86
CA ASP A 29 -0.97 -16.52 5.20
C ASP A 29 -1.39 -15.03 5.14
N THR A 30 -0.91 -14.27 4.15
CA THR A 30 -1.28 -12.85 4.01
C THR A 30 -2.73 -12.65 3.60
N ALA A 31 -3.28 -13.52 2.76
CA ALA A 31 -4.68 -13.46 2.35
C ALA A 31 -5.59 -13.74 3.55
N VAL A 32 -5.25 -14.74 4.36
CA VAL A 32 -5.98 -15.09 5.58
C VAL A 32 -5.86 -13.98 6.63
N GLU A 33 -4.68 -13.41 6.84
CA GLU A 33 -4.48 -12.27 7.74
C GLU A 33 -5.29 -11.05 7.29
N MET A 34 -5.30 -10.76 5.98
CA MET A 34 -6.10 -9.70 5.39
C MET A 34 -7.60 -9.93 5.62
N PHE A 35 -8.08 -11.15 5.38
CA PHE A 35 -9.48 -11.53 5.62
C PHE A 35 -9.88 -11.29 7.07
N ARG A 36 -9.12 -11.85 8.04
CA ARG A 36 -9.41 -11.68 9.48
C ARG A 36 -9.44 -10.21 9.89
N ARG A 37 -8.51 -9.39 9.38
CA ARG A 37 -8.45 -7.95 9.68
C ARG A 37 -9.60 -7.16 9.09
N LEU A 38 -9.99 -7.45 7.84
CA LEU A 38 -11.11 -6.78 7.18
C LEU A 38 -12.45 -7.17 7.79
N ARG A 39 -12.65 -8.47 8.12
CA ARG A 39 -13.86 -8.97 8.79
C ARG A 39 -14.13 -8.32 10.14
N HIS A 40 -13.07 -7.90 10.85
CA HIS A 40 -13.22 -7.16 12.10
C HIS A 40 -13.88 -5.78 11.90
N VAL A 41 -13.81 -5.21 10.70
CA VAL A 41 -14.37 -3.88 10.38
C VAL A 41 -15.62 -3.98 9.51
N VAL A 42 -15.72 -5.02 8.70
CA VAL A 42 -16.81 -5.29 7.74
C VAL A 42 -17.21 -6.75 7.84
N ALA A 43 -18.26 -6.99 8.62
CA ALA A 43 -18.61 -8.32 9.10
C ALA A 43 -19.03 -9.30 8.01
N ASP A 44 -19.51 -8.85 6.84
CA ASP A 44 -20.01 -9.71 5.76
C ASP A 44 -19.07 -9.84 4.56
N LEU A 45 -17.81 -9.41 4.72
CA LEU A 45 -16.80 -9.44 3.65
C LEU A 45 -16.48 -10.86 3.18
N ALA A 46 -16.41 -11.07 1.87
CA ALA A 46 -15.81 -12.24 1.24
C ALA A 46 -14.38 -11.92 0.76
N LEU A 47 -13.46 -12.87 0.83
CA LEU A 47 -12.11 -12.70 0.28
C LEU A 47 -11.70 -13.88 -0.61
N VAL A 48 -11.09 -13.55 -1.74
CA VAL A 48 -10.49 -14.52 -2.66
C VAL A 48 -8.99 -14.27 -2.77
N GLY A 49 -8.18 -15.28 -2.47
CA GLY A 49 -6.76 -15.29 -2.79
C GLY A 49 -6.55 -15.80 -4.22
N LEU A 50 -5.91 -15.01 -5.08
CA LEU A 50 -5.57 -15.40 -6.45
C LEU A 50 -4.09 -15.67 -6.60
N GLU A 51 -3.75 -16.74 -7.31
CA GLU A 51 -2.38 -17.08 -7.68
C GLU A 51 -2.32 -17.53 -9.14
N ILE A 52 -1.27 -17.14 -9.87
CA ILE A 52 -1.18 -17.41 -11.31
C ILE A 52 -0.67 -18.83 -11.59
N ASP A 53 0.20 -19.33 -10.72
CA ASP A 53 0.76 -20.67 -10.83
C ASP A 53 -0.21 -21.71 -10.25
N PRO A 54 -0.74 -22.63 -11.08
CA PRO A 54 -1.68 -23.64 -10.61
C PRO A 54 -1.11 -24.54 -9.53
N ALA A 55 0.21 -24.75 -9.47
CA ALA A 55 0.83 -25.60 -8.45
C ALA A 55 0.86 -24.95 -7.05
N ARG A 56 0.72 -23.62 -6.97
CA ARG A 56 0.64 -22.88 -5.70
C ARG A 56 -0.80 -22.68 -5.22
N VAL A 57 -1.81 -23.04 -6.03
CA VAL A 57 -3.21 -22.90 -5.62
C VAL A 57 -3.54 -23.89 -4.50
N VAL A 58 -3.89 -23.36 -3.34
CA VAL A 58 -4.30 -24.14 -2.16
C VAL A 58 -5.82 -24.36 -2.14
N ALA A 59 -6.29 -25.28 -1.28
CA ALA A 59 -7.72 -25.46 -1.02
C ALA A 59 -8.27 -24.31 -0.16
N ASP A 60 -9.58 -24.10 -0.22
CA ASP A 60 -10.29 -23.10 0.60
C ASP A 60 -10.11 -23.39 2.10
N HIS A 61 -9.75 -22.37 2.87
CA HIS A 61 -9.61 -22.49 4.33
C HIS A 61 -9.71 -21.14 5.04
N ASP A 62 -9.97 -21.15 6.35
CA ASP A 62 -10.04 -19.96 7.20
C ASP A 62 -11.01 -18.86 6.70
N GLY A 63 -12.05 -19.24 5.95
CA GLY A 63 -13.02 -18.32 5.36
C GLY A 63 -12.55 -17.61 4.08
N VAL A 64 -11.40 -18.01 3.53
CA VAL A 64 -10.86 -17.50 2.27
C VAL A 64 -11.02 -18.55 1.18
N ARG A 65 -11.53 -18.12 0.02
CA ARG A 65 -11.53 -18.93 -1.19
C ARG A 65 -10.23 -18.73 -1.94
N PHE A 66 -9.64 -19.79 -2.48
CA PHE A 66 -8.43 -19.70 -3.30
C PHE A 66 -8.72 -20.17 -4.73
N ALA A 67 -8.18 -19.44 -5.70
CA ALA A 67 -8.39 -19.76 -7.10
C ALA A 67 -7.21 -19.33 -7.95
N ARG A 68 -7.14 -19.89 -9.16
CA ARG A 68 -6.20 -19.43 -10.18
C ARG A 68 -6.68 -18.10 -10.77
N GLY A 69 -5.77 -17.13 -10.87
CA GLY A 69 -6.06 -15.84 -11.51
C GLY A 69 -4.86 -14.90 -11.51
N GLY A 70 -4.87 -13.97 -12.46
CA GLY A 70 -3.91 -12.88 -12.58
C GLY A 70 -4.58 -11.50 -12.51
N PHE A 71 -4.06 -10.55 -13.29
CA PHE A 71 -4.54 -9.16 -13.31
C PHE A 71 -5.96 -8.99 -13.85
N GLU A 72 -6.51 -9.99 -14.55
CA GLU A 72 -7.91 -10.11 -14.93
C GLU A 72 -8.83 -10.56 -13.79
N LEU A 73 -8.27 -10.76 -12.60
CA LEU A 73 -8.94 -11.09 -11.35
C LEU A 73 -9.86 -12.33 -11.44
N ALA A 74 -9.52 -13.29 -12.30
CA ALA A 74 -10.36 -14.45 -12.61
C ALA A 74 -11.81 -14.10 -13.01
N GLY A 75 -12.02 -12.93 -13.64
CA GLY A 75 -13.33 -12.41 -14.01
C GLY A 75 -14.17 -11.88 -12.85
N LEU A 76 -13.62 -11.85 -11.62
CA LEU A 76 -14.29 -11.31 -10.45
C LEU A 76 -14.45 -9.79 -10.55
N ARG A 77 -15.39 -9.26 -9.76
CA ARG A 77 -15.63 -7.82 -9.60
C ARG A 77 -15.45 -7.36 -8.14
N PRO A 78 -14.21 -7.25 -7.63
CA PRO A 78 -13.98 -6.88 -6.23
C PRO A 78 -14.11 -5.38 -5.97
N HIS A 79 -14.43 -5.05 -4.73
CA HIS A 79 -14.45 -3.69 -4.19
C HIS A 79 -13.08 -3.28 -3.63
N LEU A 80 -12.22 -4.27 -3.35
CA LEU A 80 -10.84 -4.04 -2.92
C LEU A 80 -9.91 -5.10 -3.52
N VAL A 81 -8.84 -4.67 -4.16
CA VAL A 81 -7.74 -5.54 -4.59
C VAL A 81 -6.48 -5.16 -3.80
N ARG A 82 -5.80 -6.13 -3.22
CA ARG A 82 -4.43 -5.98 -2.72
C ARG A 82 -3.49 -6.69 -3.70
N ALA A 83 -2.44 -6.02 -4.14
CA ALA A 83 -1.40 -6.59 -5.00
C ALA A 83 -0.02 -6.21 -4.44
N TYR A 84 0.47 -6.95 -3.44
CA TYR A 84 1.75 -6.67 -2.79
C TYR A 84 2.85 -7.56 -3.35
N ASN A 85 4.01 -6.97 -3.68
CA ASN A 85 5.17 -7.66 -4.24
C ASN A 85 4.90 -8.39 -5.58
N VAL A 86 3.79 -8.08 -6.24
CA VAL A 86 3.40 -8.66 -7.54
C VAL A 86 4.09 -7.90 -8.67
N LEU A 87 3.95 -6.58 -8.73
CA LEU A 87 4.40 -5.81 -9.89
C LEU A 87 5.93 -5.62 -9.96
N ARG A 88 6.67 -5.93 -8.89
CA ARG A 88 8.14 -5.72 -8.82
C ARG A 88 8.95 -6.54 -9.84
N GLN A 89 8.34 -7.60 -10.38
CA GLN A 89 8.96 -8.49 -11.37
C GLN A 89 8.75 -8.06 -12.83
N TYR A 90 7.93 -7.04 -13.06
CA TYR A 90 7.62 -6.53 -14.40
C TYR A 90 8.48 -5.31 -14.73
N ASP A 91 8.54 -4.98 -16.02
CA ASP A 91 9.13 -3.74 -16.49
C ASP A 91 8.24 -2.54 -16.15
N GLU A 92 8.87 -1.37 -16.03
CA GLU A 92 8.19 -0.18 -15.56
C GLU A 92 7.07 0.29 -16.51
N ASP A 93 7.29 0.17 -17.82
CA ASP A 93 6.32 0.51 -18.86
C ASP A 93 5.09 -0.42 -18.89
N GLN A 94 5.21 -1.62 -18.31
CA GLN A 94 4.10 -2.58 -18.18
C GLN A 94 3.17 -2.27 -17.02
N VAL A 95 3.63 -1.52 -16.01
CA VAL A 95 2.88 -1.28 -14.75
C VAL A 95 1.51 -0.66 -15.01
N VAL A 96 1.44 0.38 -15.85
CA VAL A 96 0.19 1.07 -16.18
C VAL A 96 -0.79 0.14 -16.89
N GLY A 97 -0.30 -0.76 -17.76
CA GLY A 97 -1.13 -1.76 -18.42
C GLY A 97 -1.74 -2.77 -17.44
N HIS A 98 -0.96 -3.20 -16.44
CA HIS A 98 -1.44 -4.10 -15.39
C HIS A 98 -2.43 -3.42 -14.43
N TRP A 99 -2.21 -2.14 -14.10
CA TRP A 99 -3.19 -1.35 -13.35
C TRP A 99 -4.52 -1.27 -14.06
N ARG A 100 -4.54 -0.89 -15.35
CA ARG A 100 -5.78 -0.80 -16.15
C ARG A 100 -6.56 -2.10 -16.15
N ARG A 101 -5.88 -3.23 -16.34
CA ARG A 101 -6.52 -4.56 -16.36
C ARG A 101 -7.23 -4.89 -15.04
N MET A 102 -6.63 -4.52 -13.91
CA MET A 102 -7.28 -4.66 -12.59
C MET A 102 -8.43 -3.64 -12.43
N GLN A 103 -8.24 -2.39 -12.84
CA GLN A 103 -9.24 -1.31 -12.75
C GLN A 103 -10.51 -1.64 -13.54
N ASP A 104 -10.36 -2.20 -14.75
CA ASP A 104 -11.47 -2.65 -15.61
C ASP A 104 -12.31 -3.77 -14.96
N SER A 105 -11.72 -4.47 -13.99
CA SER A 105 -12.36 -5.56 -13.26
C SER A 105 -12.93 -5.09 -11.92
N LEU A 106 -12.78 -3.84 -11.50
CA LEU A 106 -13.32 -3.39 -10.21
C LEU A 106 -14.85 -3.33 -10.22
N ALA A 107 -15.45 -3.58 -9.05
CA ALA A 107 -16.82 -3.14 -8.79
C ALA A 107 -16.89 -1.59 -8.76
N PRO A 108 -18.07 -0.98 -8.96
CA PRO A 108 -18.23 0.47 -8.85
C PRO A 108 -17.68 1.01 -7.52
N GLY A 109 -16.83 2.04 -7.59
CA GLY A 109 -16.16 2.62 -6.43
C GLY A 109 -15.04 1.76 -5.82
N GLY A 110 -14.68 0.64 -6.45
CA GLY A 110 -13.63 -0.26 -5.97
C GLY A 110 -12.25 0.40 -5.94
N LEU A 111 -11.36 -0.18 -5.14
CA LEU A 111 -9.99 0.32 -4.92
C LEU A 111 -8.94 -0.76 -5.13
N ILE A 112 -7.74 -0.36 -5.54
CA ILE A 112 -6.55 -1.21 -5.62
C ILE A 112 -5.49 -0.66 -4.68
N VAL A 113 -4.85 -1.55 -3.92
CA VAL A 113 -3.67 -1.26 -3.11
C VAL A 113 -2.50 -2.04 -3.69
N GLU A 114 -1.77 -1.40 -4.59
CA GLU A 114 -0.56 -1.93 -5.19
C GLU A 114 0.64 -1.53 -4.33
N GLY A 115 1.49 -2.47 -3.94
CA GLY A 115 2.59 -2.14 -3.06
C GLY A 115 3.75 -3.10 -3.08
N THR A 116 4.82 -2.69 -2.42
CA THR A 116 6.02 -3.49 -2.21
C THR A 116 6.38 -3.42 -0.74
N CYS A 117 6.84 -4.55 -0.18
CA CYS A 117 7.36 -4.60 1.19
C CYS A 117 8.63 -5.44 1.28
N ASP A 118 9.40 -5.24 2.35
CA ASP A 118 10.45 -6.17 2.71
C ASP A 118 9.88 -7.50 3.24
N GLU A 119 10.75 -8.48 3.38
CA GLU A 119 10.45 -9.90 3.58
C GLU A 119 9.65 -10.16 4.87
N ILE A 120 9.77 -9.25 5.84
CA ILE A 120 9.13 -9.33 7.15
C ILE A 120 8.12 -8.19 7.39
N GLY A 121 7.81 -7.39 6.36
CA GLY A 121 6.82 -6.32 6.41
C GLY A 121 7.18 -5.14 7.32
N ARG A 122 8.47 -4.92 7.60
CA ARG A 122 8.98 -3.77 8.36
C ARG A 122 9.03 -2.50 7.53
N ARG A 123 9.14 -2.58 6.22
CA ARG A 123 9.15 -1.43 5.31
C ARG A 123 8.23 -1.73 4.15
N CYS A 124 7.22 -0.88 3.97
CA CYS A 124 6.18 -1.04 2.98
C CYS A 124 5.91 0.29 2.29
N ALA A 125 5.85 0.30 0.97
CA ALA A 125 5.31 1.43 0.21
C ALA A 125 4.19 0.93 -0.70
N TRP A 126 3.09 1.67 -0.76
CA TRP A 126 1.96 1.31 -1.60
C TRP A 126 1.26 2.52 -2.19
N ILE A 127 0.70 2.31 -3.37
CA ILE A 127 -0.14 3.23 -4.10
C ILE A 127 -1.58 2.78 -3.90
N LEU A 128 -2.46 3.73 -3.55
CA LEU A 128 -3.89 3.53 -3.62
C LEU A 128 -4.36 3.99 -5.00
N LEU A 129 -5.08 3.14 -5.72
CA LEU A 129 -5.71 3.47 -6.99
C LEU A 129 -7.23 3.31 -6.87
N ASP A 130 -7.97 4.14 -7.60
CA ASP A 130 -9.39 3.93 -7.90
C ASP A 130 -9.53 3.53 -9.38
N ALA A 131 -10.74 3.59 -9.93
CA ALA A 131 -10.99 3.30 -11.35
C ALA A 131 -10.31 4.30 -12.31
N ASP A 132 -10.05 5.54 -11.88
CA ASP A 132 -9.50 6.59 -12.74
C ASP A 132 -7.97 6.62 -12.70
N GLY A 133 -7.35 6.12 -11.63
CA GLY A 133 -5.90 6.06 -11.52
C GLY A 133 -5.36 6.08 -10.10
N PRO A 134 -4.03 6.31 -9.97
CA PRO A 134 -3.38 6.43 -8.67
C PRO A 134 -3.78 7.72 -7.94
N ARG A 135 -4.06 7.57 -6.65
CA ARG A 135 -4.62 8.61 -5.77
C ARG A 135 -3.63 9.08 -4.72
N SER A 136 -2.94 8.16 -4.08
CA SER A 136 -1.97 8.47 -3.03
C SER A 136 -0.82 7.47 -3.02
N LEU A 137 0.33 7.93 -2.55
CA LEU A 137 1.44 7.09 -2.12
C LEU A 137 1.44 7.07 -0.58
N THR A 138 1.55 5.89 0.01
CA THR A 138 1.83 5.74 1.44
C THR A 138 3.12 4.96 1.65
N LEU A 139 4.00 5.53 2.48
CA LEU A 139 5.19 4.91 3.02
C LEU A 139 4.92 4.52 4.47
N ALA A 140 5.28 3.30 4.86
CA ALA A 140 5.18 2.85 6.24
C ALA A 140 6.42 2.05 6.67
N TRP A 141 6.89 2.30 7.88
CA TRP A 141 8.02 1.57 8.42
C TRP A 141 7.92 1.31 9.93
N ALA A 142 8.53 0.20 10.34
CA ALA A 142 8.66 -0.19 11.73
C ALA A 142 9.51 0.85 12.48
N PRO A 143 9.03 1.46 13.57
CA PRO A 143 9.70 2.61 14.19
C PRO A 143 11.11 2.37 14.71
N ARG A 144 11.48 1.10 14.99
CA ARG A 144 12.76 0.74 15.63
C ARG A 144 13.77 0.08 14.68
N HIS A 145 13.46 -0.02 13.39
CA HIS A 145 14.26 -0.79 12.43
C HIS A 145 14.65 0.02 11.20
N THR A 146 14.64 1.34 11.34
CA THR A 146 14.89 2.27 10.25
C THR A 146 15.61 3.49 10.80
N ASP A 147 16.79 3.78 10.27
CA ASP A 147 17.59 4.94 10.69
C ASP A 147 16.98 6.25 10.19
N HIS A 148 16.54 6.27 8.92
CA HIS A 148 15.97 7.42 8.23
C HIS A 148 14.74 7.05 7.38
N PRO A 149 13.73 7.94 7.22
CA PRO A 149 12.60 7.70 6.34
C PRO A 149 12.96 7.20 4.93
N SER A 150 14.03 7.72 4.33
CA SER A 150 14.50 7.34 2.97
C SER A 150 14.93 5.89 2.83
N ALA A 151 15.20 5.15 3.92
CA ALA A 151 15.55 3.73 3.87
C ALA A 151 14.42 2.84 3.30
N ILE A 152 13.24 3.41 3.04
CA ILE A 152 12.15 2.76 2.31
C ILE A 152 12.31 2.80 0.79
N ALA A 153 13.26 3.57 0.25
CA ALA A 153 13.47 3.74 -1.20
C ALA A 153 13.56 2.41 -1.96
N ALA A 154 14.27 1.42 -1.40
CA ALA A 154 14.43 0.09 -1.99
C ALA A 154 13.12 -0.72 -2.04
N ARG A 155 12.04 -0.23 -1.42
CA ARG A 155 10.71 -0.83 -1.39
C ARG A 155 9.66 0.06 -2.06
N LEU A 156 10.07 1.10 -2.79
CA LEU A 156 9.15 1.85 -3.64
C LEU A 156 8.51 0.92 -4.68
N PRO A 157 7.22 1.11 -5.01
CA PRO A 157 6.59 0.40 -6.11
C PRO A 157 7.32 0.59 -7.43
N LYS A 158 7.15 -0.34 -8.37
CA LYS A 158 7.87 -0.32 -9.65
C LYS A 158 7.67 0.99 -10.41
N ALA A 159 6.49 1.62 -10.28
CA ALA A 159 6.17 2.92 -10.86
C ALA A 159 7.02 4.10 -10.35
N LEU A 160 7.76 3.94 -9.24
CA LEU A 160 8.53 5.01 -8.61
C LEU A 160 10.00 4.67 -8.36
N ILE A 161 10.36 3.39 -8.25
CA ILE A 161 11.68 2.99 -7.74
C ILE A 161 12.84 3.51 -8.62
N HIS A 162 12.70 3.51 -9.94
CA HIS A 162 13.72 4.05 -10.85
C HIS A 162 13.69 5.59 -10.94
N HIS A 163 12.63 6.23 -10.43
CA HIS A 163 12.52 7.69 -10.37
C HIS A 163 13.12 8.29 -9.11
N ASN A 164 13.68 7.47 -8.20
CA ASN A 164 14.33 7.94 -6.99
C ASN A 164 15.74 8.48 -7.28
N LEU A 165 15.81 9.57 -8.04
CA LEU A 165 17.03 10.27 -8.44
C LEU A 165 16.93 11.76 -8.06
N PRO A 166 18.06 12.45 -7.79
CA PRO A 166 18.05 13.88 -7.47
C PRO A 166 17.26 14.72 -8.47
N GLY A 167 16.43 15.64 -7.96
CA GLY A 167 15.55 16.51 -8.78
C GLY A 167 14.26 15.84 -9.26
N ARG A 168 14.01 14.58 -8.88
CA ARG A 168 12.72 13.91 -9.11
C ARG A 168 11.82 14.03 -7.87
N PRO A 169 10.49 14.11 -8.05
CA PRO A 169 9.56 14.36 -6.93
C PRO A 169 9.65 13.37 -5.77
N ILE A 170 9.77 12.07 -6.04
CA ILE A 170 9.87 11.05 -4.99
C ILE A 170 11.17 11.15 -4.19
N HIS A 171 12.29 11.44 -4.87
CA HIS A 171 13.58 11.65 -4.21
C HIS A 171 13.54 12.90 -3.32
N ASP A 172 12.94 13.98 -3.81
CA ASP A 172 12.83 15.23 -3.05
C ASP A 172 11.93 15.06 -1.82
N LEU A 173 10.85 14.28 -1.92
CA LEU A 173 10.02 13.91 -0.77
C LEU A 173 10.82 13.14 0.30
N LEU A 174 11.56 12.11 -0.10
CA LEU A 174 12.36 11.31 0.84
C LEU A 174 13.46 12.15 1.49
N THR A 175 14.14 12.98 0.71
CA THR A 175 15.17 13.91 1.21
C THR A 175 14.57 14.91 2.20
N ALA A 176 13.39 15.47 1.90
CA ALA A 176 12.70 16.38 2.82
C ALA A 176 12.29 15.67 4.12
N ALA A 177 11.80 14.43 4.03
CA ALA A 177 11.45 13.63 5.20
C ALA A 177 12.67 13.35 6.09
N ASP A 178 13.83 13.03 5.51
CA ASP A 178 15.08 12.84 6.24
C ASP A 178 15.54 14.12 6.94
N ARG A 179 15.54 15.26 6.24
CA ARG A 179 15.87 16.56 6.86
C ARG A 179 14.97 16.86 8.06
N CYS A 180 13.67 16.65 7.94
CA CYS A 180 12.74 16.85 9.05
C CYS A 180 12.95 15.85 10.20
N TRP A 181 13.36 14.61 9.89
CA TRP A 181 13.72 13.61 10.88
C TRP A 181 14.98 13.99 11.67
N ASP A 182 15.98 14.55 11.00
CA ASP A 182 17.22 15.03 11.62
C ASP A 182 16.96 16.27 12.49
N VAL A 183 16.16 17.23 12.01
CA VAL A 183 15.71 18.38 12.83
C VAL A 183 14.94 17.92 14.07
N ALA A 184 14.20 16.82 13.99
CA ALA A 184 13.47 16.24 15.12
C ALA A 184 14.35 15.41 16.06
N ALA A 185 15.68 15.35 15.90
CA ALA A 185 16.60 14.62 16.77
C ALA A 185 16.41 14.89 18.29
N PRO A 186 16.11 16.11 18.77
CA PRO A 186 15.84 16.36 20.19
C PRO A 186 14.69 15.55 20.78
N TYR A 187 13.79 15.00 19.93
CA TYR A 187 12.68 14.14 20.36
C TYR A 187 13.03 12.65 20.43
N ALA A 188 14.26 12.25 20.08
CA ALA A 188 14.70 10.85 20.11
C ALA A 188 14.53 10.16 21.48
N PRO A 189 14.79 10.81 22.64
CA PRO A 189 14.57 10.20 23.96
C PRO A 189 13.14 9.75 24.23
N TYR A 190 12.15 10.40 23.59
CA TYR A 190 10.72 10.05 23.71
C TYR A 190 10.30 8.91 22.76
N GLY A 191 11.25 8.37 22.01
CA GLY A 191 11.06 7.25 21.12
C GLY A 191 10.72 7.63 19.67
N PRO A 192 10.91 6.69 18.73
CA PRO A 192 10.89 6.96 17.29
C PRO A 192 9.53 7.40 16.75
N ARG A 193 8.42 7.01 17.40
CA ARG A 193 7.07 7.46 17.02
C ARG A 193 6.83 8.93 17.36
N VAL A 194 7.34 9.37 18.53
CA VAL A 194 7.25 10.77 18.94
C VAL A 194 8.12 11.61 18.02
N ARG A 195 9.38 11.19 17.82
CA ARG A 195 10.29 11.82 16.84
C ARG A 195 9.63 11.94 15.46
N TRP A 196 9.04 10.88 14.93
CA TRP A 196 8.38 10.92 13.62
C TRP A 196 7.17 11.85 13.61
N SER A 197 6.37 11.89 14.67
CA SER A 197 5.24 12.82 14.75
C SER A 197 5.68 14.28 14.68
N HIS A 198 6.83 14.64 15.25
CA HIS A 198 7.38 15.99 15.15
C HIS A 198 8.00 16.24 13.77
N ALA A 199 8.77 15.30 13.24
CA ALA A 199 9.33 15.37 11.88
C ALA A 199 8.24 15.57 10.82
N ARG A 200 7.16 14.78 10.86
CA ARG A 200 6.04 14.91 9.92
C ARG A 200 5.31 16.25 10.03
N ARG A 201 5.18 16.81 11.24
CA ARG A 201 4.59 18.16 11.41
C ARG A 201 5.48 19.23 10.79
N ALA A 202 6.80 19.12 10.96
CA ALA A 202 7.76 20.02 10.30
C ALA A 202 7.71 19.87 8.77
N LEU A 203 7.58 18.64 8.27
CA LEU A 203 7.43 18.35 6.84
C LEU A 203 6.14 18.97 6.25
N ALA A 204 5.02 18.86 6.98
CA ALA A 204 3.78 19.52 6.60
C ALA A 204 3.93 21.06 6.60
N ALA A 205 4.60 21.61 7.62
CA ALA A 205 4.87 23.05 7.72
C ALA A 205 5.81 23.57 6.62
N SER A 206 6.64 22.71 6.02
CA SER A 206 7.47 23.06 4.86
C SER A 206 6.73 22.97 3.52
N GLY A 207 5.40 22.79 3.54
CA GLY A 207 4.56 22.78 2.35
C GLY A 207 4.33 21.41 1.70
N VAL A 208 4.83 20.31 2.29
CA VAL A 208 4.52 18.97 1.78
C VAL A 208 3.07 18.61 2.14
N PRO A 209 2.22 18.21 1.17
CA PRO A 209 0.82 17.91 1.40
C PRO A 209 0.63 16.51 2.03
N CYS A 210 1.26 16.25 3.18
CA CYS A 210 1.18 14.95 3.83
C CYS A 210 -0.02 14.84 4.78
N GLU A 211 -0.67 13.68 4.80
CA GLU A 211 -1.72 13.38 5.76
C GLU A 211 -1.20 13.32 7.19
N ILE A 212 -1.97 13.86 8.14
CA ILE A 212 -1.73 13.71 9.58
C ILE A 212 -2.78 12.74 10.15
N PRO A 213 -2.39 11.49 10.48
CA PRO A 213 -3.27 10.53 11.11
C PRO A 213 -3.85 11.08 12.42
N ARG A 214 -5.18 11.00 12.55
CA ARG A 214 -5.91 11.43 13.75
C ARG A 214 -5.71 10.49 14.95
N ARG A 215 -5.34 9.23 14.69
CA ARG A 215 -5.08 8.20 15.70
C ARG A 215 -3.62 7.80 15.73
N ARG A 216 -3.17 7.24 16.85
CA ARG A 216 -1.84 6.62 16.94
C ARG A 216 -1.81 5.37 16.08
N LEU A 217 -0.76 5.25 15.27
CA LEU A 217 -0.48 4.07 14.46
C LEU A 217 0.67 3.28 15.08
N ARG A 218 0.67 1.97 14.83
CA ARG A 218 1.76 1.08 15.27
C ARG A 218 3.06 1.45 14.55
N ASP A 219 2.97 1.74 13.26
CA ASP A 219 4.09 2.07 12.40
C ASP A 219 4.19 3.58 12.15
N ASN A 220 5.37 4.03 11.76
CA ASN A 220 5.54 5.36 11.23
C ASN A 220 5.01 5.39 9.80
N THR A 221 4.22 6.40 9.45
CA THR A 221 3.64 6.53 8.11
C THR A 221 3.77 7.94 7.54
N LEU A 222 3.96 8.00 6.22
CA LEU A 222 3.89 9.20 5.39
C LEU A 222 2.96 8.93 4.21
N THR A 223 1.85 9.65 4.12
CA THR A 223 0.92 9.55 2.99
C THR A 223 0.86 10.90 2.29
N VAL A 224 1.00 10.92 0.97
CA VAL A 224 0.91 12.11 0.12
C VAL A 224 0.02 11.82 -1.11
N PRO A 225 -0.62 12.84 -1.70
CA PRO A 225 -1.29 12.70 -2.99
C PRO A 225 -0.33 12.16 -4.06
N TRP A 226 -0.84 11.30 -4.94
CA TRP A 226 -0.03 10.75 -6.02
C TRP A 226 0.53 11.84 -6.92
N SER A 227 -0.25 12.89 -7.21
CA SER A 227 0.16 14.04 -8.01
C SER A 227 1.41 14.76 -7.47
N PHE A 228 1.72 14.63 -6.18
CA PHE A 228 2.91 15.22 -5.57
C PHE A 228 4.19 14.43 -5.88
N VAL A 229 4.06 13.14 -6.19
CA VAL A 229 5.20 12.21 -6.40
C VAL A 229 5.22 11.57 -7.78
N ALA A 230 4.20 11.83 -8.60
CA ALA A 230 4.06 11.28 -9.93
C ALA A 230 5.33 11.58 -10.76
N PRO A 231 5.89 10.58 -11.47
CA PRO A 231 7.00 10.81 -12.37
C PRO A 231 6.67 11.90 -13.39
N SER A 232 7.59 12.86 -13.55
CA SER A 232 7.51 13.83 -14.65
C SER A 232 7.60 13.06 -15.97
N ARG A 233 6.67 13.34 -16.90
CA ARG A 233 6.73 12.81 -18.26
C ARG A 233 8.04 13.18 -18.95
#